data_AF-A0AAE4Y7V7-F1
#
_entry.id   AF-A0AAE4Y7V7-F1
#
_cell.length_a   1.000
_cell.length_b   1.000
_cell.length_c   1.000
_cell.angle_alpha   90.00
_cell.angle_beta   90.00
_cell.angle_gamma   90.00
#
_symmetry.space_group_name_H-M   'P 1'
#
loop_
_entity.id
_entity.type
_entity.pdbx_description
1 polymer ?
#
loop_
_entity_poly.entity_id
_entity_poly.type
_entity_poly.pdbx_seq_one_letter_code
_entity_poly.pdbx_strand_id
1 'polypeptide(L)'
;MNENTIKRYTIEEIRKAKGQTDWDRLATAPDPGPDPDDIEVDWATARIVTPEPKQALSIRLDKDLIDFFKDQGKGYQTRINAVLRAYMEAQKGLRR
;
A
#
# COMPACT_ATOMS: atom_id res chain seq x y z
N MET A 1 18.46 -17.62 6.15
CA MET A 1 17.57 -16.67 5.48
C MET A 1 18.34 -16.16 4.27
N ASN A 2 17.95 -16.56 3.05
CA ASN A 2 18.76 -16.27 1.87
C ASN A 2 18.24 -15.03 1.15
N GLU A 3 19.12 -14.06 1.05
CA GLU A 3 18.96 -12.77 0.38
C GLU A 3 19.07 -12.97 -1.16
N ASN A 4 18.34 -12.15 -1.92
CA ASN A 4 18.43 -11.98 -3.39
C ASN A 4 17.73 -12.99 -4.33
N THR A 5 16.38 -13.07 -4.29
CA THR A 5 15.58 -13.73 -5.37
C THR A 5 15.11 -12.77 -6.48
N ILE A 6 15.31 -11.45 -6.32
CA ILE A 6 14.85 -10.47 -7.32
C ILE A 6 15.88 -10.38 -8.45
N LYS A 7 15.53 -10.91 -9.63
CA LYS A 7 16.31 -10.77 -10.87
C LYS A 7 15.83 -9.55 -11.66
N ARG A 8 16.75 -8.71 -12.12
CA ARG A 8 16.46 -7.58 -13.01
C ARG A 8 16.60 -8.03 -14.45
N TYR A 9 15.59 -7.76 -15.26
CA TYR A 9 15.57 -8.02 -16.69
C TYR A 9 15.25 -6.74 -17.44
N THR A 10 15.80 -6.59 -18.63
CA THR A 10 15.40 -5.55 -19.58
C THR A 10 14.13 -5.94 -20.32
N ILE A 11 13.42 -4.95 -20.89
CA ILE A 11 12.18 -5.20 -21.65
C ILE A 11 12.44 -6.12 -22.86
N GLU A 12 13.59 -5.99 -23.52
CA GLU A 12 13.97 -6.85 -24.65
C GLU A 12 14.23 -8.30 -24.22
N GLU A 13 14.85 -8.50 -23.06
CA GLU A 13 15.09 -9.83 -22.51
C GLU A 13 13.78 -10.51 -22.10
N ILE A 14 12.84 -9.78 -21.47
CA ILE A 14 11.51 -10.33 -21.11
C ILE A 14 10.73 -10.72 -22.37
N ARG A 15 10.79 -9.91 -23.43
CA ARG A 15 10.10 -10.21 -24.71
C ARG A 15 10.68 -11.44 -25.42
N LYS A 16 11.99 -11.68 -25.29
CA LYS A 16 12.67 -12.87 -25.85
C LYS A 16 12.56 -14.09 -24.94
N ALA A 17 12.30 -13.89 -23.65
CA ALA A 17 12.14 -14.99 -22.70
C ALA A 17 10.89 -15.81 -23.05
N LYS A 18 11.07 -17.11 -23.22
CA LYS A 18 9.95 -18.04 -23.33
C LYS A 18 9.38 -18.31 -21.95
N GLY A 19 8.06 -18.36 -21.84
CA GLY A 19 7.40 -18.82 -20.62
C GLY A 19 7.92 -20.20 -20.24
N GLN A 20 8.35 -20.36 -18.99
CA GLN A 20 8.81 -21.64 -18.44
C GLN A 20 7.64 -22.50 -17.95
N THR A 21 6.42 -21.98 -18.10
CA THR A 21 5.19 -22.66 -17.72
C THR A 21 4.89 -23.79 -18.68
N ASP A 22 4.77 -24.99 -18.14
CA ASP A 22 4.23 -26.16 -18.83
C ASP A 22 2.70 -26.05 -18.90
N TRP A 23 2.19 -25.45 -19.97
CA TRP A 23 0.77 -25.18 -20.17
C TRP A 23 -0.05 -26.45 -20.38
N ASP A 24 0.52 -27.48 -21.01
CA ASP A 24 -0.15 -28.75 -21.25
C ASP A 24 -0.40 -29.49 -19.93
N ARG A 25 0.59 -29.46 -19.02
CA ARG A 25 0.42 -29.96 -17.66
C ARG A 25 -0.65 -29.19 -16.90
N LEU A 26 -0.64 -27.86 -16.94
CA LEU A 26 -1.62 -27.02 -16.23
C LEU A 26 -3.05 -27.22 -16.74
N ALA A 27 -3.23 -27.38 -18.05
CA ALA A 27 -4.54 -27.61 -18.66
C ALA A 27 -5.15 -28.96 -18.25
N THR A 28 -4.31 -29.95 -17.95
CA THR A 28 -4.74 -31.30 -17.60
C THR A 28 -4.75 -31.53 -16.08
N ALA A 29 -4.14 -30.63 -15.30
CA ALA A 29 -4.09 -30.74 -13.86
C ALA A 29 -5.50 -30.59 -13.27
N PRO A 30 -5.89 -31.46 -12.31
CA PRO A 30 -7.14 -31.29 -11.58
C PRO A 30 -7.08 -30.00 -10.73
N ASP A 31 -8.24 -29.36 -10.58
CA ASP A 31 -8.42 -28.17 -9.75
C ASP A 31 -8.03 -28.51 -8.29
N PRO A 32 -7.07 -27.80 -7.68
CA PRO A 32 -6.67 -28.03 -6.28
C PRO A 32 -7.78 -27.74 -5.27
N GLY A 33 -8.89 -27.13 -5.70
CA GLY A 33 -9.99 -26.74 -4.82
C GLY A 33 -9.70 -25.44 -4.08
N PRO A 34 -10.62 -24.99 -3.22
CA PRO A 34 -10.48 -23.74 -2.50
C PRO A 34 -9.27 -23.79 -1.56
N ASP A 35 -8.46 -22.74 -1.58
CA ASP A 35 -7.37 -22.57 -0.61
C ASP A 35 -7.98 -22.37 0.79
N PRO A 36 -7.60 -23.13 1.82
CA PRO A 36 -8.09 -22.90 3.19
C PRO A 36 -7.72 -21.52 3.75
N ASP A 37 -6.72 -20.86 3.19
CA ASP A 37 -6.34 -19.49 3.54
C ASP A 37 -7.08 -18.43 2.71
N ASP A 38 -7.93 -18.82 1.74
CA ASP A 38 -8.72 -17.87 0.97
C ASP A 38 -9.78 -17.20 1.86
N ILE A 39 -9.84 -15.88 1.76
CA ILE A 39 -10.78 -15.06 2.51
C ILE A 39 -12.03 -14.90 1.66
N GLU A 40 -13.18 -15.35 2.17
CA GLU A 40 -14.46 -15.09 1.52
C GLU A 40 -14.83 -13.60 1.70
N VAL A 41 -14.65 -12.82 0.63
CA VAL A 41 -14.95 -11.39 0.63
C VAL A 41 -16.34 -11.15 0.04
N ASP A 42 -17.25 -10.60 0.86
CA ASP A 42 -18.55 -10.14 0.38
C ASP A 42 -18.40 -8.81 -0.37
N TRP A 43 -18.26 -8.92 -1.68
CA TRP A 43 -18.16 -7.77 -2.59
C TRP A 43 -19.42 -6.90 -2.64
N ALA A 44 -20.58 -7.38 -2.18
CA ALA A 44 -21.80 -6.57 -2.15
C ALA A 44 -21.72 -5.43 -1.13
N THR A 45 -20.87 -5.57 -0.10
CA THR A 45 -20.65 -4.55 0.94
C THR A 45 -19.43 -3.66 0.67
N ALA A 46 -18.66 -3.95 -0.37
CA ALA A 46 -17.47 -3.19 -0.71
C ALA A 46 -17.83 -1.74 -1.05
N ARG A 47 -17.29 -0.80 -0.28
CA ARG A 47 -17.45 0.64 -0.54
C ARG A 47 -16.26 1.14 -1.35
N ILE A 48 -16.54 1.72 -2.52
CA ILE A 48 -15.54 2.49 -3.26
C ILE A 48 -15.26 3.76 -2.46
N VAL A 49 -14.09 3.81 -1.82
CA VAL A 49 -13.60 5.01 -1.14
C VAL A 49 -12.69 5.74 -2.12
N THR A 50 -13.19 6.82 -2.72
CA THR A 50 -12.33 7.74 -3.47
C THR A 50 -11.56 8.59 -2.47
N PRO A 51 -10.23 8.47 -2.34
CA PRO A 51 -9.48 9.31 -1.44
C PRO A 51 -9.56 10.76 -1.93
N GLU A 52 -10.08 11.65 -1.09
CA GLU A 52 -10.05 13.07 -1.41
C GLU A 52 -8.60 13.53 -1.57
N PRO A 53 -8.26 14.24 -2.67
CA PRO A 53 -6.91 14.72 -2.88
C PRO A 53 -6.55 15.70 -1.77
N LYS A 54 -5.38 15.49 -1.16
CA LYS A 54 -4.84 16.44 -0.18
C LYS A 54 -4.61 17.78 -0.86
N GLN A 55 -5.06 18.86 -0.24
CA GLN A 55 -4.71 20.20 -0.70
C GLN A 55 -3.22 20.47 -0.40
N ALA A 56 -2.45 20.76 -1.44
CA ALA A 56 -1.05 21.13 -1.29
C ALA A 56 -0.96 22.58 -0.79
N LEU A 57 -0.70 22.75 0.51
CA LEU A 57 -0.47 24.06 1.12
C LEU A 57 0.98 24.17 1.60
N SER A 58 1.58 25.35 1.41
CA SER A 58 2.86 25.67 2.04
C SER A 58 2.59 26.29 3.41
N ILE A 59 2.85 25.52 4.47
CA ILE A 59 2.79 26.01 5.86
C ILE A 59 4.21 26.16 6.42
N ARG A 60 4.38 27.11 7.33
CA ARG A 60 5.59 27.21 8.16
C ARG A 60 5.33 26.50 9.48
N LEU A 61 6.23 25.61 9.84
CA LEU A 61 6.27 24.91 11.12
C LEU A 61 7.60 25.22 11.79
N ASP A 62 7.62 25.14 13.11
CA ASP A 62 8.85 25.33 13.87
C ASP A 62 9.88 24.23 13.54
N LYS A 63 11.15 24.61 13.63
CA LYS A 63 12.27 23.76 13.23
C LYS A 63 12.36 22.48 14.06
N ASP A 64 12.15 22.60 15.36
CA ASP A 64 12.17 21.49 16.32
C ASP A 64 11.06 20.46 16.03
N LEU A 65 9.86 20.91 15.66
CA LEU A 65 8.77 20.02 15.24
C LEU A 65 9.15 19.26 13.97
N ILE A 66 9.70 19.95 12.98
CA ILE A 66 10.14 19.31 11.73
C ILE A 66 11.22 18.26 12.02
N ASP A 67 12.20 18.59 12.85
CA ASP A 67 13.30 17.71 13.20
C ASP A 67 12.80 16.48 13.98
N PHE A 68 11.87 16.66 14.93
CA PHE A 68 11.22 15.56 15.66
C PHE A 68 10.51 14.56 14.73
N PHE A 69 9.72 15.05 13.77
CA PHE A 69 9.01 14.14 12.85
C PHE A 69 9.94 13.49 11.82
N LYS A 70 11.03 14.16 11.43
CA LYS A 70 12.05 13.61 10.52
C LYS A 70 12.86 12.49 11.16
N ASP A 71 13.17 12.60 12.46
CA ASP A 71 13.93 11.58 13.19
C ASP A 71 13.24 10.20 13.17
N GLN A 72 11.90 10.20 13.14
CA GLN A 72 11.09 8.98 13.05
C GLN A 72 11.11 8.32 11.64
N GLY A 73 11.83 8.88 10.66
CA GLY A 73 12.04 8.30 9.33
C GLY A 73 11.09 8.79 8.22
N LYS A 74 11.07 8.04 7.11
CA LYS A 74 10.31 8.38 5.90
C LYS A 74 8.81 8.53 6.20
N GLY A 75 8.18 9.54 5.60
CA GLY A 75 6.73 9.78 5.74
C GLY A 75 6.38 10.77 6.86
N TYR A 76 7.34 11.56 7.35
CA TYR A 76 7.13 12.59 8.36
C TYR A 76 5.94 13.52 8.05
N GLN A 77 5.74 13.93 6.79
CA GLN A 77 4.59 14.74 6.38
C GLN A 77 3.24 14.04 6.59
N THR A 78 3.18 12.73 6.32
CA THR A 78 1.97 11.93 6.54
C THR A 78 1.64 11.84 8.04
N ARG A 79 2.67 11.73 8.90
CA ARG A 79 2.50 11.72 10.36
C ARG A 79 2.02 13.07 10.88
N ILE A 80 2.60 14.17 10.41
CA ILE A 80 2.13 15.52 10.74
C ILE A 80 0.63 15.64 10.41
N ASN A 81 0.24 15.22 9.21
CA ASN A 81 -1.17 15.26 8.81
C ASN A 81 -2.08 14.37 9.69
N ALA A 82 -1.60 13.21 10.12
CA ALA A 82 -2.36 12.31 11.01
C ALA A 82 -2.59 12.94 12.39
N VAL A 83 -1.56 13.59 12.96
CA VAL A 83 -1.67 14.31 14.24
C VAL A 83 -2.67 15.46 14.14
N LEU A 84 -2.58 16.28 13.10
CA LEU A 84 -3.52 17.38 12.87
C LEU A 84 -4.97 16.89 12.71
N ARG A 85 -5.17 15.76 12.04
CA ARG A 85 -6.49 15.13 11.90
C ARG A 85 -7.03 14.65 13.24
N ALA A 86 -6.23 13.95 14.03
CA ALA A 86 -6.63 13.48 15.35
C ALA A 86 -7.01 14.65 16.28
N TYR A 87 -6.24 15.73 16.26
CA TYR A 87 -6.56 16.94 17.01
C TYR A 87 -7.89 17.58 16.55
N MET A 88 -8.10 17.68 15.23
CA MET A 88 -9.36 18.20 14.67
C MET A 88 -10.56 17.35 15.09
N GLU A 89 -10.45 16.02 15.04
CA GLU A 89 -11.53 15.09 15.43
C GLU A 89 -11.84 15.19 16.93
N ALA A 90 -10.81 15.22 17.77
CA ALA A 90 -10.96 15.41 19.22
C ALA A 90 -11.71 16.72 19.54
N GLN A 91 -11.37 17.82 18.85
CA GLN A 91 -12.08 19.09 19.06
C GLN A 91 -13.50 19.11 18.51
N LYS A 92 -13.76 18.43 17.39
CA LYS A 92 -15.14 18.30 16.87
C LYS A 92 -16.01 17.45 17.80
N GLY A 93 -15.45 16.42 18.43
CA GLY A 93 -16.13 15.60 19.42
C GLY A 93 -16.45 16.37 20.71
N LEU A 94 -15.54 17.25 21.16
CA LEU A 94 -15.73 18.07 22.36
C LEU A 94 -16.77 19.19 22.20
N ARG A 95 -17.07 19.57 20.95
CA ARG A 95 -18.03 20.65 20.61
C ARG A 95 -19.43 20.15 20.27
N ARG A 96 -19.72 18.87 20.50
CA ARG A 96 -21.05 18.25 20.31
C ARG A 96 -21.79 18.09 21.63
#